data_AF-A0A9P7KAY8-F1
#
_entry.id   AF-A0A9P7KAY8-F1
#
_cell.length_a   1.000
_cell.length_b   1.000
_cell.length_c   1.000
_cell.angle_alpha   90.00
_cell.angle_beta   90.00
_cell.angle_gamma   90.00
#
_symmetry.space_group_name_H-M   'P 1'
#
loop_
_entity.id
_entity.type
_entity.pdbx_description
1 polymer ?
#
loop_
_entity_poly.entity_id
_entity_poly.type
_entity_poly.pdbx_seq_one_letter_code
_entity_poly.pdbx_strand_id
1 'polypeptide(L)'
;MTRPAPEPGYLQDILNKVASYLCGMLIGAVLYYPLFVIYDRFISPWLWKPPKVTLSTIPNCMVIKLGREQSVTSRPLEHLLILLAQNLIEVAESDLAQDYRSLVLPAPKPMFHIVGQLGTGDWSAVEGFKILGQYLRMLSEDIPYAQWDNLTLSLPNEAMDYSWLPTVLFSAPDPLPHLENLKTLTWSGHRQQLTDSWMPFTPALLKSLTTLDITCEITINDCFYLLLHCKKVTTFTLQTIVERKVDSSDASGIESVFGTELSLAEVKSIERSHLRSLTLASSQDIAPLLQPFKFPSLHEVDFNLSYKNALEAIKESLLWAQFTKVDLQGMMEGVDFIWVQERCQPGALHRHIHVRNLKDNS
;
A
#
# COMPACT_ATOMS: atom_id res chain seq x y z
N MET A 1 -43.73 22.41 -49.70
CA MET A 1 -42.96 23.07 -48.63
C MET A 1 -41.54 23.27 -49.12
N THR A 2 -41.25 24.46 -49.64
CA THR A 2 -39.92 24.85 -50.16
C THR A 2 -39.15 25.53 -49.04
N ARG A 3 -37.98 24.98 -48.67
CA ARG A 3 -37.07 25.61 -47.70
C ARG A 3 -36.52 26.92 -48.30
N PRO A 4 -36.48 28.01 -47.54
CA PRO A 4 -35.86 29.25 -48.02
C PRO A 4 -34.35 29.02 -48.24
N ALA A 5 -33.83 29.61 -49.32
CA ALA A 5 -32.41 29.60 -49.61
C ALA A 5 -31.64 30.38 -48.53
N PRO A 6 -30.49 29.87 -48.04
CA PRO A 6 -29.70 30.56 -47.04
C PRO A 6 -29.19 31.90 -47.59
N GLU A 7 -29.28 32.95 -46.77
CA GLU A 7 -28.84 34.29 -47.15
C GLU A 7 -27.34 34.29 -47.52
N PRO A 8 -26.93 35.04 -48.56
CA PRO A 8 -25.57 35.02 -49.10
C PRO A 8 -24.47 35.54 -48.16
N GLY A 9 -24.78 35.85 -46.89
CA GLY A 9 -23.80 36.21 -45.85
C GLY A 9 -23.46 35.09 -44.86
N TYR A 10 -24.27 34.02 -44.78
CA TYR A 10 -24.15 33.04 -43.70
C TYR A 10 -22.86 32.21 -43.78
N LEU A 11 -22.41 31.87 -44.99
CA LEU A 11 -21.17 31.12 -45.19
C LEU A 11 -19.92 31.94 -44.84
N GLN A 12 -19.97 33.25 -45.11
CA GLN A 12 -18.86 34.17 -44.85
C GLN A 12 -18.66 34.39 -43.34
N ASP A 13 -19.76 34.49 -42.58
CA ASP A 13 -19.71 34.60 -41.13
C ASP A 13 -19.16 33.35 -40.44
N ILE A 14 -19.48 32.16 -40.97
CA ILE A 14 -18.91 30.89 -40.48
C ILE A 14 -17.41 30.85 -40.77
N LEU A 15 -16.99 31.19 -41.99
CA LEU A 15 -15.58 31.20 -42.36
C LEU A 15 -14.76 32.20 -41.52
N ASN A 16 -15.30 33.38 -41.25
CA ASN A 16 -14.65 34.38 -40.40
C ASN A 16 -14.52 33.92 -38.95
N LYS A 17 -15.53 33.23 -38.40
CA LYS A 17 -15.48 32.65 -37.04
C LYS A 17 -14.46 31.51 -36.95
N VAL A 18 -14.42 30.63 -37.95
CA VAL A 18 -13.45 29.53 -38.03
C VAL A 18 -12.03 30.07 -38.17
N ALA A 19 -11.82 31.08 -39.01
CA ALA A 19 -10.51 31.72 -39.18
C ALA A 19 -10.03 32.40 -37.89
N SER A 20 -10.91 33.11 -37.18
CA SER A 20 -10.60 33.73 -35.89
C SER A 20 -10.22 32.69 -34.82
N TYR A 21 -10.96 31.58 -34.76
CA TYR A 21 -10.69 30.48 -33.83
C TYR A 21 -9.36 29.79 -34.12
N LEU A 22 -9.07 29.51 -35.39
CA LEU A 22 -7.79 28.93 -35.82
C LEU A 22 -6.61 29.87 -35.55
N CYS A 23 -6.79 31.18 -35.74
CA CYS A 23 -5.77 32.17 -35.44
C CYS A 23 -5.48 32.27 -33.94
N GLY A 24 -6.51 32.19 -33.09
CA GLY A 24 -6.36 32.11 -31.64
C GLY A 24 -5.62 30.86 -31.17
N MET A 25 -5.92 29.69 -31.76
CA MET A 25 -5.19 28.44 -31.47
C MET A 25 -3.74 28.47 -31.95
N LEU A 26 -3.47 29.07 -33.11
CA LEU A 26 -2.12 29.23 -33.65
C LEU A 26 -1.29 30.20 -32.79
N ILE A 27 -1.86 31.30 -32.32
CA ILE A 27 -1.19 32.22 -31.40
C ILE A 27 -0.94 31.55 -30.04
N GLY A 28 -1.90 30.76 -29.54
CA GLY A 28 -1.71 29.94 -28.35
C GLY A 28 -0.57 28.93 -28.53
N ALA A 29 -0.54 28.19 -29.64
CA ALA A 29 0.53 27.24 -29.94
C ALA A 29 1.89 27.94 -30.10
N VAL A 30 1.96 29.08 -30.76
CA VAL A 30 3.22 29.82 -30.99
C VAL A 30 3.74 30.49 -29.73
N LEU A 31 2.89 30.84 -28.76
CA LEU A 31 3.32 31.43 -27.48
C LEU A 31 3.61 30.36 -26.40
N TYR A 32 2.82 29.29 -26.34
CA TYR A 32 3.01 28.22 -25.37
C TYR A 32 4.11 27.24 -25.77
N TYR A 33 4.33 26.99 -27.06
CA TYR A 33 5.34 26.02 -27.50
C TYR A 33 6.78 26.47 -27.17
N PRO A 34 7.20 27.75 -27.35
CA PRO A 34 8.51 28.20 -26.91
C PRO A 34 8.64 28.18 -25.39
N LEU A 35 7.59 28.52 -24.64
CA LEU A 35 7.58 28.43 -23.17
C LEU A 35 7.67 26.98 -22.69
N PHE A 36 6.98 26.07 -23.34
CA PHE A 36 7.04 24.63 -23.08
C PHE A 36 8.41 24.06 -23.45
N VAL A 37 8.99 24.45 -24.59
CA VAL A 37 10.35 24.02 -24.99
C VAL A 37 11.41 24.63 -24.08
N ILE A 38 11.24 25.87 -23.62
CA ILE A 38 12.14 26.49 -22.64
C ILE A 38 12.02 25.78 -21.29
N TYR A 39 10.79 25.50 -20.85
CA TYR A 39 10.53 24.73 -19.65
C TYR A 39 11.12 23.32 -19.75
N ASP A 40 10.86 22.58 -20.82
CA ASP A 40 11.29 21.19 -21.01
C ASP A 40 12.80 21.04 -21.28
N ARG A 41 13.43 21.98 -22.01
CA ARG A 41 14.87 21.90 -22.32
C ARG A 41 15.78 22.58 -21.30
N PHE A 42 15.32 23.61 -20.60
CA PHE A 42 16.21 24.43 -19.76
C PHE A 42 15.83 24.43 -18.29
N ILE A 43 14.55 24.23 -17.94
CA ILE A 43 14.08 24.28 -16.55
C ILE A 43 13.87 22.86 -15.99
N SER A 44 13.24 21.98 -16.76
CA SER A 44 12.94 20.58 -16.44
C SER A 44 14.18 19.75 -16.17
N PRO A 45 15.30 19.80 -16.93
CA PRO A 45 16.48 18.97 -16.65
C PRO A 45 17.25 19.41 -15.39
N TRP A 46 17.06 20.66 -14.96
CA TRP A 46 17.66 21.20 -13.74
C TRP A 46 16.76 20.97 -12.51
N LEU A 47 15.44 20.91 -12.68
CA LEU A 47 14.47 20.61 -11.62
C LEU A 47 14.16 19.11 -11.48
N TRP A 48 14.33 18.33 -12.55
CA TRP A 48 13.96 16.92 -12.65
C TRP A 48 15.12 16.13 -13.29
N LYS A 49 15.97 15.54 -12.45
CA LYS A 49 16.70 14.35 -12.91
C LYS A 49 15.71 13.19 -12.84
N PRO A 50 15.31 12.58 -13.97
CA PRO A 50 14.34 11.48 -13.96
C PRO A 50 14.83 10.37 -13.02
N PRO A 51 13.96 9.80 -12.17
CA PRO A 51 14.35 8.75 -11.25
C PRO A 51 14.93 7.57 -12.05
N LYS A 52 15.98 6.95 -11.52
CA LYS A 52 16.41 5.65 -12.04
C LYS A 52 15.40 4.64 -11.53
N VAL A 53 14.39 4.38 -12.36
CA VAL A 53 13.45 3.29 -12.13
C VAL A 53 14.14 2.02 -12.64
N THR A 54 14.52 1.14 -11.72
CA THR A 54 14.94 -0.20 -12.12
C THR A 54 13.70 -1.07 -12.12
N LEU A 55 13.29 -1.50 -13.31
CA LEU A 55 12.23 -2.47 -13.51
C LEU A 55 12.88 -3.82 -13.77
N SER A 56 12.59 -4.80 -12.93
CA SER A 56 12.87 -6.20 -13.26
C SER A 56 11.54 -6.93 -13.39
N THR A 57 11.30 -7.51 -14.56
CA THR A 57 10.15 -8.35 -14.83
C THR A 57 10.58 -9.80 -14.65
N ILE A 58 10.06 -10.42 -13.60
CA ILE A 58 9.97 -11.87 -13.49
C ILE A 58 8.54 -12.19 -13.94
N PRO A 59 8.25 -13.34 -14.59
CA PRO A 59 6.88 -13.67 -14.97
C PRO A 59 5.93 -13.46 -13.78
N ASN A 60 4.90 -12.62 -13.96
CA ASN A 60 3.91 -12.25 -12.95
C ASN A 60 4.45 -11.50 -11.70
N CYS A 61 5.65 -10.92 -11.76
CA CYS A 61 6.20 -10.08 -10.69
C CYS A 61 6.91 -8.85 -11.26
N MET A 62 6.49 -7.68 -10.81
CA MET A 62 7.08 -6.40 -11.18
C MET A 62 7.71 -5.74 -9.97
N VAL A 63 9.02 -5.50 -10.05
CA VAL A 63 9.78 -4.79 -9.02
C VAL A 63 10.08 -3.37 -9.49
N ILE A 64 9.60 -2.39 -8.75
CA ILE A 64 9.85 -0.95 -8.94
C ILE A 64 10.82 -0.51 -7.84
N LYS A 65 12.07 -0.24 -8.20
CA LYS A 65 13.03 0.39 -7.29
C LYS A 65 13.28 1.82 -7.72
N LEU A 66 13.05 2.78 -6.81
CA LEU A 66 13.36 4.19 -7.02
C LEU A 66 14.62 4.58 -6.24
N GLY A 67 15.61 5.15 -6.91
CA GLY A 67 16.82 5.71 -6.30
C GLY A 67 17.47 6.77 -7.19
N ARG A 68 18.35 7.61 -6.61
CA ARG A 68 19.20 8.57 -7.35
C ARG A 68 20.66 8.08 -7.27
N GLU A 69 21.31 7.83 -8.40
CA GLU A 69 22.77 7.68 -8.42
C GLU A 69 23.43 9.07 -8.39
N GLN A 70 24.47 9.23 -7.56
CA GLN A 70 25.47 10.27 -7.78
C GLN A 70 26.24 9.92 -9.06
N SER A 71 25.90 10.62 -10.14
CA SER A 71 26.61 10.66 -11.44
C SER A 71 27.06 9.33 -12.06
N VAL A 72 26.24 8.80 -12.99
CA VAL A 72 26.71 8.36 -14.31
C VAL A 72 25.57 8.64 -15.31
N THR A 73 25.93 9.08 -16.50
CA THR A 73 25.10 9.48 -17.65
C THR A 73 23.72 8.80 -17.76
N SER A 74 22.68 9.62 -17.68
CA SER A 74 21.27 9.29 -17.76
C SER A 74 20.82 8.79 -19.14
N ARG A 75 20.17 7.62 -19.22
CA ARG A 75 19.21 7.27 -20.29
C ARG A 75 18.00 6.45 -19.80
N PRO A 76 17.08 7.04 -19.02
CA PRO A 76 15.82 6.38 -18.65
C PRO A 76 14.82 6.25 -19.82
N LEU A 77 14.92 7.09 -20.86
CA LEU A 77 14.06 6.99 -22.05
C LEU A 77 14.34 5.70 -22.86
N GLU A 78 15.57 5.19 -22.84
CA GLU A 78 15.92 3.95 -23.54
C GLU A 78 15.32 2.71 -22.86
N HIS A 79 15.19 2.71 -21.53
CA HIS A 79 14.55 1.59 -20.81
C HIS A 79 13.03 1.54 -21.05
N LEU A 80 12.37 2.69 -21.10
CA LEU A 80 10.94 2.79 -21.44
C LEU A 80 10.68 2.40 -22.91
N LEU A 81 11.59 2.76 -23.82
CA LEU A 81 11.54 2.32 -25.22
C LEU A 81 11.79 0.81 -25.40
N ILE A 82 12.65 0.20 -24.57
CA ILE A 82 12.87 -1.26 -24.58
C ILE A 82 11.62 -2.01 -24.10
N LEU A 83 10.95 -1.52 -23.06
CA LEU A 83 9.71 -2.12 -22.56
C LEU A 83 8.55 -1.97 -23.55
N LEU A 84 8.43 -0.81 -24.21
CA LEU A 84 7.48 -0.60 -25.30
C LEU A 84 7.78 -1.54 -26.49
N ALA A 85 9.06 -1.74 -26.84
CA ALA A 85 9.45 -2.65 -27.91
C ALA A 85 9.17 -4.12 -27.57
N GLN A 86 9.38 -4.54 -26.32
CA GLN A 86 9.07 -5.91 -25.86
C GLN A 86 7.56 -6.19 -25.85
N ASN A 87 6.76 -5.25 -25.35
CA ASN A 87 5.29 -5.37 -25.39
C ASN A 87 4.73 -5.33 -26.83
N LEU A 88 5.33 -4.56 -27.73
CA LEU A 88 4.93 -4.55 -29.15
C LEU A 88 5.27 -5.86 -29.86
N ILE A 89 6.34 -6.56 -29.46
CA ILE A 89 6.68 -7.89 -29.99
C ILE A 89 5.68 -8.94 -29.49
N GLU A 90 5.30 -8.91 -28.22
CA GLU A 90 4.27 -9.82 -27.67
C GLU A 90 2.87 -9.58 -28.29
N VAL A 91 2.52 -8.32 -28.59
CA VAL A 91 1.28 -7.98 -29.29
C VAL A 91 1.33 -8.41 -30.77
N ALA A 92 2.47 -8.27 -31.44
CA ALA A 92 2.65 -8.74 -32.82
C ALA A 92 2.62 -10.28 -32.93
N GLU A 93 3.12 -11.00 -31.91
CA GLU A 93 2.99 -12.45 -31.82
C GLU A 93 1.55 -12.90 -31.47
N SER A 94 0.79 -12.08 -30.75
CA SER A 94 -0.63 -12.33 -30.45
C SER A 94 -1.55 -12.18 -31.67
N ASP A 95 -1.23 -11.29 -32.62
CA ASP A 95 -2.03 -11.12 -33.86
C ASP A 95 -1.80 -12.25 -34.87
N LEU A 96 -0.65 -12.93 -34.82
CA LEU A 96 -0.39 -14.17 -35.57
C LEU A 96 -1.10 -15.40 -34.99
N ALA A 97 -1.63 -15.32 -33.77
CA ALA A 97 -2.30 -16.42 -33.07
C ALA A 97 -3.84 -16.33 -33.04
N GLN A 98 -4.43 -15.32 -33.71
CA GLN A 98 -5.88 -15.09 -33.67
C GLN A 98 -6.73 -16.20 -34.32
N ASP A 99 -6.17 -17.04 -35.20
CA ASP A 99 -6.92 -18.11 -35.87
C ASP A 99 -7.17 -19.38 -35.02
N TYR A 100 -6.60 -19.47 -33.81
CA TYR A 100 -6.73 -20.68 -32.94
C TYR A 100 -7.55 -20.47 -31.65
N ARG A 101 -8.07 -19.26 -31.36
CA ARG A 101 -8.63 -18.93 -30.03
C ARG A 101 -10.12 -19.24 -29.83
N SER A 102 -10.84 -19.79 -30.81
CA SER A 102 -12.28 -20.06 -30.69
C SER A 102 -12.64 -21.34 -29.92
N LEU A 103 -11.67 -22.10 -29.42
CA LEU A 103 -11.89 -23.38 -28.71
C LEU A 103 -11.18 -23.51 -27.36
N VAL A 104 -10.48 -22.48 -26.89
CA VAL A 104 -9.75 -22.53 -25.62
C VAL A 104 -10.54 -21.74 -24.57
N LEU A 105 -10.95 -22.41 -23.49
CA LEU A 105 -11.49 -21.76 -22.29
C LEU A 105 -10.63 -20.52 -21.97
N PRO A 106 -11.22 -19.36 -21.62
CA PRO A 106 -10.43 -18.18 -21.33
C PRO A 106 -9.41 -18.55 -20.26
N ALA A 107 -8.12 -18.52 -20.64
CA ALA A 107 -7.04 -18.79 -19.71
C ALA A 107 -7.23 -17.84 -18.51
N PRO A 108 -7.04 -18.33 -17.27
CA PRO A 108 -7.15 -17.47 -16.10
C PRO A 108 -6.25 -16.25 -16.32
N LYS A 109 -6.80 -15.05 -16.13
CA LYS A 109 -6.03 -13.81 -16.28
C LYS A 109 -4.81 -13.90 -15.35
N PRO A 110 -3.60 -13.56 -15.84
CA PRO A 110 -2.41 -13.56 -15.01
C PRO A 110 -2.61 -12.61 -13.83
N MET A 111 -2.21 -13.06 -12.64
CA MET A 111 -2.21 -12.27 -11.41
C MET A 111 -0.78 -11.77 -11.18
N PHE A 112 -0.63 -10.54 -10.69
CA PHE A 112 0.67 -9.87 -10.59
C PHE A 112 1.03 -9.50 -9.15
N HIS A 113 2.28 -9.82 -8.79
CA HIS A 113 2.95 -9.32 -7.59
C HIS A 113 3.68 -8.02 -7.90
N ILE A 114 3.32 -6.94 -7.23
CA ILE A 114 3.97 -5.64 -7.34
C ILE A 114 4.85 -5.39 -6.11
N VAL A 115 6.12 -5.05 -6.32
CA VAL A 115 7.07 -4.71 -5.27
C VAL A 115 7.57 -3.29 -5.48
N GLY A 116 7.14 -2.35 -4.64
CA GLY A 116 7.64 -0.98 -4.62
C GLY A 116 8.70 -0.79 -3.53
N GLN A 117 9.88 -0.28 -3.89
CA GLN A 117 10.96 0.00 -2.96
C GLN A 117 11.51 1.40 -3.20
N LEU A 118 11.59 2.19 -2.13
CA LEU A 118 12.34 3.43 -2.11
C LEU A 118 13.74 3.15 -1.55
N GLY A 119 14.75 3.24 -2.42
CA GLY A 119 16.14 3.05 -2.04
C GLY A 119 16.73 4.28 -1.35
N THR A 120 17.91 4.11 -0.74
CA THR A 120 18.70 5.20 -0.19
C THR A 120 19.17 6.12 -1.32
N GLY A 121 18.88 7.42 -1.23
CA GLY A 121 19.31 8.43 -2.21
C GLY A 121 18.91 9.84 -1.77
N ASP A 122 19.25 10.85 -2.56
CA ASP A 122 19.02 12.28 -2.20
C ASP A 122 17.54 12.73 -2.29
N TRP A 123 16.58 11.81 -2.40
CA TRP A 123 15.16 12.17 -2.42
C TRP A 123 14.68 12.32 -0.99
N SER A 124 13.90 13.36 -0.71
CA SER A 124 13.16 13.39 0.56
C SER A 124 12.17 12.22 0.61
N ALA A 125 11.86 11.73 1.81
CA ALA A 125 10.87 10.68 2.01
C ALA A 125 9.52 11.03 1.35
N VAL A 126 9.13 12.31 1.37
CA VAL A 126 7.88 12.80 0.78
C VAL A 126 7.89 12.72 -0.74
N GLU A 127 8.96 13.18 -1.41
CA GLU A 127 9.04 13.16 -2.87
C GLU A 127 9.05 11.72 -3.40
N GLY A 128 9.87 10.86 -2.79
CA GLY A 128 9.92 9.44 -3.15
C GLY A 128 8.56 8.77 -2.98
N PHE A 129 7.88 9.04 -1.86
CA PHE A 129 6.57 8.48 -1.57
C PHE A 129 5.50 8.87 -2.61
N LYS A 130 5.45 10.16 -2.98
CA LYS A 130 4.48 10.67 -3.97
C LYS A 130 4.76 10.14 -5.37
N ILE A 131 6.03 10.08 -5.76
CA ILE A 131 6.43 9.56 -7.08
C ILE A 131 6.11 8.08 -7.19
N LEU A 132 6.35 7.29 -6.14
CA LEU A 132 5.95 5.89 -6.11
C LEU A 132 4.45 5.72 -6.36
N GLY A 133 3.62 6.54 -5.70
CA GLY A 133 2.17 6.53 -5.92
C GLY A 133 1.77 6.85 -7.36
N GLN A 134 2.42 7.85 -7.97
CA GLN A 134 2.21 8.18 -9.39
C GLN A 134 2.62 7.04 -10.32
N TYR A 135 3.77 6.39 -10.07
CA TYR A 135 4.21 5.24 -10.85
C TYR A 135 3.25 4.06 -10.75
N LEU A 136 2.76 3.75 -9.55
CA LEU A 136 1.78 2.68 -9.37
C LEU A 136 0.46 3.00 -10.07
N ARG A 137 0.05 4.27 -10.08
CA ARG A 137 -1.10 4.70 -10.86
C ARG A 137 -0.89 4.52 -12.36
N MET A 138 0.25 4.95 -12.89
CA MET A 138 0.57 4.74 -14.31
C MET A 138 0.63 3.26 -14.67
N LEU A 139 1.21 2.43 -13.79
CA LEU A 139 1.28 0.99 -14.00
C LEU A 139 -0.10 0.36 -14.17
N SER A 140 -1.14 0.95 -13.57
CA SER A 140 -2.50 0.43 -13.70
C SER A 140 -3.08 0.52 -15.12
N GLU A 141 -2.50 1.36 -15.98
CA GLU A 141 -2.85 1.45 -17.40
C GLU A 141 -2.39 0.21 -18.17
N ASP A 142 -1.26 -0.37 -17.78
CA ASP A 142 -0.69 -1.59 -18.38
C ASP A 142 -1.20 -2.87 -17.67
N ILE A 143 -1.28 -2.83 -16.33
CA ILE A 143 -1.71 -3.95 -15.49
C ILE A 143 -2.89 -3.47 -14.65
N PRO A 144 -4.15 -3.75 -15.04
CA PRO A 144 -5.32 -3.30 -14.31
C PRO A 144 -5.28 -3.73 -12.84
N TYR A 145 -5.74 -2.89 -11.92
CA TYR A 145 -5.79 -3.18 -10.47
C TYR A 145 -6.48 -4.50 -10.11
N ALA A 146 -7.45 -4.93 -10.93
CA ALA A 146 -8.13 -6.21 -10.77
C ALA A 146 -7.19 -7.43 -10.97
N GLN A 147 -5.99 -7.24 -11.50
CA GLN A 147 -4.98 -8.28 -11.69
C GLN A 147 -3.90 -8.25 -10.61
N TRP A 148 -3.95 -7.28 -9.69
CA TRP A 148 -2.98 -7.17 -8.60
C TRP A 148 -3.43 -8.04 -7.45
N ASP A 149 -2.61 -9.02 -7.06
CA ASP A 149 -2.95 -9.96 -6.00
C ASP A 149 -2.06 -9.81 -4.77
N ASN A 150 -0.81 -9.39 -4.98
CA ASN A 150 0.17 -9.14 -3.95
C ASN A 150 0.83 -7.77 -4.16
N LEU A 151 0.91 -6.99 -3.10
CA LEU A 151 1.58 -5.69 -3.09
C LEU A 151 2.54 -5.63 -1.90
N THR A 152 3.81 -5.38 -2.19
CA THR A 152 4.86 -5.21 -1.18
C THR A 152 5.45 -3.82 -1.33
N LEU A 153 5.35 -3.00 -0.29
CA LEU A 153 5.88 -1.65 -0.24
C LEU A 153 6.93 -1.56 0.85
N SER A 154 8.15 -1.20 0.47
CA SER A 154 9.27 -0.99 1.39
C SER A 154 9.74 0.46 1.30
N LEU A 155 9.37 1.25 2.29
CA LEU A 155 9.61 2.68 2.38
C LEU A 155 10.58 3.00 3.53
N PRO A 156 11.30 4.14 3.49
CA PRO A 156 12.10 4.60 4.61
C PRO A 156 11.23 4.83 5.84
N ASN A 157 11.73 4.39 7.00
CA ASN A 157 11.11 4.67 8.29
C ASN A 157 11.50 6.08 8.79
N GLU A 158 11.19 7.10 7.98
CA GLU A 158 11.47 8.50 8.24
C GLU A 158 10.17 9.30 8.19
N ALA A 159 10.00 10.24 9.13
CA ALA A 159 8.86 11.13 9.13
C ALA A 159 8.84 11.99 7.86
N MET A 160 7.64 12.23 7.34
CA MET A 160 7.38 13.08 6.20
C MET A 160 7.35 14.54 6.65
N ASP A 161 8.41 15.27 6.35
CA ASP A 161 8.44 16.72 6.54
C ASP A 161 7.76 17.42 5.35
N TYR A 162 6.53 17.87 5.57
CA TYR A 162 5.75 18.61 4.59
C TYR A 162 6.06 20.13 4.57
N SER A 163 6.87 20.65 5.51
CA SER A 163 7.00 22.09 5.75
C SER A 163 7.71 22.85 4.62
N TRP A 164 8.46 22.16 3.75
CA TRP A 164 9.28 22.77 2.71
C TRP A 164 8.72 22.63 1.29
N LEU A 165 7.63 21.88 1.09
CA LEU A 165 7.13 21.57 -0.26
C LEU A 165 6.12 22.62 -0.74
N PRO A 166 6.31 23.22 -1.94
CA PRO A 166 5.30 24.07 -2.55
C PRO A 166 3.98 23.30 -2.69
N THR A 167 2.95 23.78 -1.98
CA THR A 167 1.64 23.12 -1.81
C THR A 167 0.92 22.81 -3.14
N VAL A 168 1.36 23.43 -4.23
CA VAL A 168 0.70 23.38 -5.56
C VAL A 168 1.32 22.33 -6.50
N LEU A 169 2.60 21.97 -6.34
CA LEU A 169 3.28 20.99 -7.23
C LEU A 169 3.21 19.55 -6.72
N PHE A 170 2.78 19.37 -5.48
CA PHE A 170 2.75 18.07 -4.81
C PHE A 170 1.48 17.91 -3.99
N SER A 171 0.32 18.29 -4.53
CA SER A 171 -0.97 17.86 -4.00
C SER A 171 -0.97 16.34 -3.80
N ALA A 172 -1.62 15.86 -2.73
CA ALA A 172 -1.71 14.43 -2.47
C ALA A 172 -2.19 13.72 -3.75
N PRO A 173 -1.50 12.66 -4.21
CA PRO A 173 -1.96 11.92 -5.39
C PRO A 173 -3.42 11.50 -5.17
N ASP A 174 -4.25 11.55 -6.20
CA ASP A 174 -5.58 10.97 -6.09
C ASP A 174 -5.43 9.52 -5.58
N PRO A 175 -6.25 9.10 -4.60
CA PRO A 175 -6.14 7.78 -4.04
C PRO A 175 -6.28 6.73 -5.15
N LEU A 176 -5.47 5.66 -5.08
CA LEU A 176 -5.61 4.56 -6.03
C LEU A 176 -7.03 3.97 -5.92
N PRO A 177 -7.71 3.73 -7.05
CA PRO A 177 -9.04 3.16 -7.04
C PRO A 177 -9.05 1.74 -6.45
N HIS A 178 -10.24 1.25 -6.11
CA HIS A 178 -10.43 0.04 -5.31
C HIS A 178 -9.60 -1.16 -5.80
N LEU A 179 -8.60 -1.55 -5.01
CA LEU A 179 -7.77 -2.74 -5.18
C LEU A 179 -8.53 -4.00 -4.73
N GLU A 180 -9.68 -4.27 -5.36
CA GLU A 180 -10.65 -5.29 -4.89
C GLU A 180 -10.13 -6.73 -4.90
N ASN A 181 -9.10 -7.01 -5.71
CA ASN A 181 -8.49 -8.34 -5.84
C ASN A 181 -7.18 -8.50 -5.07
N LEU A 182 -6.74 -7.46 -4.35
CA LEU A 182 -5.52 -7.55 -3.56
C LEU A 182 -5.75 -8.49 -2.37
N LYS A 183 -4.95 -9.54 -2.29
CA LYS A 183 -5.01 -10.60 -1.27
C LYS A 183 -3.90 -10.48 -0.24
N THR A 184 -2.73 -10.00 -0.66
CA THR A 184 -1.57 -9.82 0.22
C THR A 184 -1.10 -8.39 0.16
N LEU A 185 -0.98 -7.77 1.33
CA LEU A 185 -0.36 -6.47 1.49
C LEU A 185 0.76 -6.57 2.52
N THR A 186 1.97 -6.25 2.09
CA THR A 186 3.13 -6.05 2.97
C THR A 186 3.54 -4.58 2.90
N TRP A 187 3.59 -3.91 4.04
CA TRP A 187 3.92 -2.49 4.14
C TRP A 187 5.01 -2.29 5.17
N SER A 188 6.14 -1.70 4.80
CA SER A 188 7.14 -1.19 5.75
C SER A 188 7.44 0.27 5.48
N GLY A 189 7.57 1.06 6.54
CA GLY A 189 7.79 2.51 6.43
C GLY A 189 7.47 3.25 7.72
N HIS A 190 7.34 4.57 7.61
CA HIS A 190 6.91 5.44 8.71
C HIS A 190 5.37 5.50 8.81
N ARG A 191 4.84 5.72 10.02
CA ARG A 191 3.39 5.79 10.27
C ARG A 191 2.67 6.80 9.38
N GLN A 192 3.24 7.99 9.24
CA GLN A 192 2.64 9.07 8.43
C GLN A 192 2.45 8.64 6.97
N GLN A 193 3.33 7.79 6.42
CA GLN A 193 3.21 7.31 5.04
C GLN A 193 2.00 6.38 4.88
N LEU A 194 1.58 5.73 5.96
CA LEU A 194 0.41 4.88 6.00
C LEU A 194 -0.87 5.72 6.15
N THR A 195 -0.87 6.72 7.05
CA THR A 195 -2.05 7.59 7.28
C THR A 195 -2.31 8.56 6.14
N ASP A 196 -1.26 9.10 5.52
CA ASP A 196 -1.33 10.04 4.39
C ASP A 196 -1.13 9.32 3.04
N SER A 197 -1.41 8.02 3.02
CA SER A 197 -1.13 7.19 1.86
C SER A 197 -2.00 7.53 0.66
N TRP A 198 -1.41 7.52 -0.53
CA TRP A 198 -2.15 7.44 -1.79
C TRP A 198 -2.91 6.11 -1.95
N MET A 199 -2.66 5.13 -1.09
CA MET A 199 -3.46 3.92 -0.94
C MET A 199 -4.12 3.93 0.45
N PRO A 200 -5.23 4.68 0.62
CA PRO A 200 -5.94 4.71 1.89
C PRO A 200 -6.38 3.31 2.29
N PHE A 201 -6.21 2.96 3.58
CA PHE A 201 -6.61 1.69 4.17
C PHE A 201 -8.15 1.62 4.35
N THR A 202 -8.88 1.83 3.26
CA THR A 202 -10.34 1.85 3.25
C THR A 202 -10.91 0.48 3.63
N PRO A 203 -12.14 0.42 4.16
CA PRO A 203 -12.79 -0.85 4.45
C PRO A 203 -12.94 -1.76 3.21
N ALA A 204 -12.99 -1.19 1.99
CA ALA A 204 -13.07 -1.96 0.76
C ALA A 204 -11.78 -2.74 0.50
N LEU A 205 -10.63 -2.06 0.56
CA LEU A 205 -9.30 -2.67 0.47
C LEU A 205 -9.10 -3.73 1.56
N LEU A 206 -9.39 -3.40 2.83
CA LEU A 206 -9.15 -4.33 3.94
C LEU A 206 -10.02 -5.59 3.88
N LYS A 207 -11.21 -5.53 3.25
CA LYS A 207 -12.10 -6.69 3.11
C LYS A 207 -11.59 -7.73 2.10
N SER A 208 -10.73 -7.37 1.15
CA SER A 208 -10.20 -8.31 0.16
C SER A 208 -8.98 -9.08 0.67
N LEU A 209 -8.27 -8.54 1.66
CA LEU A 209 -7.02 -9.09 2.17
C LEU A 209 -7.19 -10.43 2.89
N THR A 210 -6.26 -11.34 2.56
CA THR A 210 -6.02 -12.64 3.23
C THR A 210 -4.72 -12.61 4.04
N THR A 211 -3.75 -11.77 3.66
CA THR A 211 -2.50 -11.58 4.37
C THR A 211 -2.26 -10.08 4.51
N LEU A 212 -2.01 -9.63 5.75
CA LEU A 212 -1.62 -8.26 6.04
C LEU A 212 -0.38 -8.29 6.93
N ASP A 213 0.68 -7.64 6.47
CA ASP A 213 1.94 -7.49 7.19
C ASP A 213 2.34 -6.01 7.20
N ILE A 214 2.39 -5.41 8.39
CA ILE A 214 2.75 -4.01 8.56
C ILE A 214 3.92 -3.90 9.54
N THR A 215 5.01 -3.35 9.01
CA THR A 215 6.22 -2.99 9.74
C THR A 215 6.36 -1.47 9.77
N CYS A 216 5.56 -0.85 10.62
CA CYS A 216 5.67 0.56 10.99
C CYS A 216 5.13 0.77 12.40
N GLU A 217 5.43 1.93 12.98
CA GLU A 217 4.79 2.35 14.23
C GLU A 217 3.29 2.59 13.99
N ILE A 218 2.43 1.98 14.78
CA ILE A 218 0.97 2.18 14.75
C ILE A 218 0.43 2.25 16.16
N THR A 219 -0.74 2.87 16.31
CA THR A 219 -1.43 2.89 17.61
C THR A 219 -2.32 1.67 17.79
N ILE A 220 -2.74 1.43 19.04
CA ILE A 220 -3.72 0.40 19.36
C ILE A 220 -5.05 0.59 18.60
N ASN A 221 -5.47 1.84 18.38
CA ASN A 221 -6.67 2.16 17.61
C ASN A 221 -6.52 1.84 16.13
N ASP A 222 -5.36 2.15 15.54
CA ASP A 222 -5.05 1.78 14.15
C ASP A 222 -5.10 0.25 14.00
N CYS A 223 -4.47 -0.48 14.93
CA CYS A 223 -4.53 -1.94 14.96
C CYS A 223 -5.97 -2.46 15.07
N PHE A 224 -6.77 -1.89 15.98
CA PHE A 224 -8.18 -2.26 16.15
C PHE A 224 -8.98 -2.04 14.85
N TYR A 225 -8.81 -0.89 14.19
CA TYR A 225 -9.42 -0.59 12.91
C TYR A 225 -9.04 -1.61 11.83
N LEU A 226 -7.75 -1.94 11.72
CA LEU A 226 -7.25 -2.93 10.77
C LEU A 226 -7.86 -4.31 11.02
N LEU A 227 -7.80 -4.81 12.27
CA LEU A 227 -8.43 -6.07 12.65
C LEU A 227 -9.93 -6.04 12.39
N LEU A 228 -10.61 -4.93 12.67
CA LEU A 228 -12.05 -4.78 12.46
C LEU A 228 -12.46 -4.96 11.00
N HIS A 229 -11.70 -4.38 10.07
CA HIS A 229 -12.06 -4.37 8.65
C HIS A 229 -11.46 -5.54 7.86
N CYS A 230 -10.36 -6.14 8.31
CA CYS A 230 -9.76 -7.34 7.74
C CYS A 230 -10.57 -8.61 8.08
N LYS A 231 -11.70 -8.83 7.40
CA LYS A 231 -12.60 -9.96 7.70
C LYS A 231 -12.13 -11.32 7.21
N LYS A 232 -11.36 -11.35 6.11
CA LYS A 232 -10.90 -12.59 5.45
C LYS A 232 -9.43 -12.92 5.75
N VAL A 233 -8.78 -12.13 6.59
CA VAL A 233 -7.35 -12.28 6.87
C VAL A 233 -7.09 -13.60 7.60
N THR A 234 -6.13 -14.35 7.09
CA THR A 234 -5.60 -15.58 7.68
C THR A 234 -4.30 -15.33 8.42
N THR A 235 -3.49 -14.40 7.93
CA THR A 235 -2.20 -14.03 8.52
C THR A 235 -2.17 -12.53 8.76
N PHE A 236 -2.04 -12.12 10.01
CA PHE A 236 -2.05 -10.72 10.42
C PHE A 236 -0.81 -10.42 11.26
N THR A 237 0.07 -9.57 10.75
CA THR A 237 1.37 -9.24 11.35
C THR A 237 1.48 -7.73 11.54
N LEU A 238 1.76 -7.29 12.77
CA LEU A 238 2.03 -5.91 13.13
C LEU A 238 3.26 -5.83 14.04
N GLN A 239 4.33 -5.18 13.59
CA GLN A 239 5.62 -5.24 14.30
C GLN A 239 5.85 -4.17 15.37
N THR A 240 5.09 -3.06 15.39
CA THR A 240 5.36 -1.99 16.36
C THR A 240 4.08 -1.25 16.77
N ILE A 241 3.46 -1.68 17.87
CA ILE A 241 2.34 -0.98 18.50
C ILE A 241 2.86 -0.07 19.62
N VAL A 242 2.64 1.24 19.50
CA VAL A 242 3.16 2.29 20.39
C VAL A 242 2.07 3.20 20.94
N GLU A 243 2.39 3.81 22.08
CA GLU A 243 1.52 4.84 22.68
C GLU A 243 1.49 6.11 21.85
N ARG A 244 0.30 6.68 21.72
CA ARG A 244 0.14 8.01 21.15
C ARG A 244 0.75 9.04 22.11
N LYS A 245 1.88 9.64 21.75
CA LYS A 245 2.36 10.84 22.43
C LYS A 245 1.42 12.00 22.11
N VAL A 246 0.81 12.58 23.13
CA VAL A 246 -0.19 13.65 23.03
C VAL A 246 0.36 14.93 22.39
N ASP A 247 1.70 15.09 22.34
CA ASP A 247 2.37 16.33 21.95
C ASP A 247 2.70 16.45 20.45
N SER A 248 2.48 15.41 19.62
CA SER A 248 2.74 15.49 18.17
C SER A 248 1.50 16.00 17.44
N SER A 249 1.67 17.06 16.63
CA SER A 249 0.68 17.61 15.69
C SER A 249 0.15 16.61 14.64
N ASP A 250 0.63 15.36 14.66
CA ASP A 250 0.21 14.22 13.85
C ASP A 250 -1.08 13.58 14.39
N ALA A 251 -2.11 14.41 14.55
CA ALA A 251 -3.36 14.04 15.21
C ALA A 251 -4.27 13.12 14.38
N SER A 252 -3.88 12.69 13.18
CA SER A 252 -4.67 11.77 12.36
C SER A 252 -4.22 10.32 12.52
N GLY A 253 -5.04 9.49 13.20
CA GLY A 253 -4.95 8.03 13.07
C GLY A 253 -5.63 7.54 11.79
N ILE A 254 -5.41 6.30 11.38
CA ILE A 254 -6.13 5.68 10.24
C ILE A 254 -7.65 5.82 10.46
N GLU A 255 -8.08 5.63 11.70
CA GLU A 255 -9.47 5.80 12.16
C GLU A 255 -10.04 7.19 11.88
N SER A 256 -9.25 8.24 12.16
CA SER A 256 -9.67 9.64 12.01
C SER A 256 -9.86 10.06 10.56
N VAL A 257 -9.17 9.40 9.61
CA VAL A 257 -9.33 9.63 8.17
C VAL A 257 -10.70 9.15 7.68
N PHE A 258 -11.32 8.18 8.37
CA PHE A 258 -12.60 7.58 7.97
C PHE A 258 -13.77 7.85 8.91
N GLY A 259 -13.57 8.71 9.93
CA GLY A 259 -14.66 9.33 10.68
C GLY A 259 -15.44 8.42 11.63
N THR A 260 -14.85 7.32 12.10
CA THR A 260 -15.49 6.45 13.09
C THR A 260 -14.62 6.37 14.32
N GLU A 261 -14.80 7.27 15.29
CA GLU A 261 -14.32 7.06 16.67
C GLU A 261 -15.06 5.84 17.24
N LEU A 262 -14.46 4.66 17.07
CA LEU A 262 -14.97 3.42 17.62
C LEU A 262 -14.40 3.27 19.01
N SER A 263 -15.21 3.61 20.01
CA SER A 263 -14.88 3.30 21.40
C SER A 263 -14.73 1.79 21.56
N LEU A 264 -13.53 1.33 21.92
CA LEU A 264 -13.22 -0.07 22.22
C LEU A 264 -14.23 -0.69 23.22
N ALA A 265 -14.81 0.13 24.10
CA ALA A 265 -15.76 -0.28 25.12
C ALA A 265 -17.17 -0.60 24.60
N GLU A 266 -17.55 -0.14 23.41
CA GLU A 266 -18.92 -0.26 22.90
C GLU A 266 -19.12 -1.49 21.99
N VAL A 267 -18.02 -2.14 21.59
CA VAL A 267 -18.04 -3.17 20.58
C VAL A 267 -18.29 -4.55 21.21
N LYS A 268 -19.48 -5.10 20.92
CA LYS A 268 -19.85 -6.46 21.33
C LYS A 268 -19.09 -7.49 20.49
N SER A 269 -18.45 -8.46 21.15
CA SER A 269 -17.84 -9.70 20.64
C SER A 269 -17.85 -9.86 19.09
N ILE A 270 -16.74 -9.57 18.44
CA ILE A 270 -16.53 -9.74 17.00
C ILE A 270 -15.79 -11.04 16.72
N GLU A 271 -16.30 -11.86 15.80
CA GLU A 271 -15.64 -13.10 15.40
C GLU A 271 -14.68 -12.88 14.21
N ARG A 272 -13.47 -13.45 14.31
CA ARG A 272 -12.45 -13.53 13.26
C ARG A 272 -12.21 -14.98 12.88
N SER A 273 -13.20 -15.56 12.18
CA SER A 273 -13.23 -16.99 11.84
C SER A 273 -12.15 -17.45 10.86
N HIS A 274 -11.51 -16.52 10.15
CA HIS A 274 -10.47 -16.86 9.17
C HIS A 274 -9.05 -16.70 9.69
N LEU A 275 -8.84 -15.97 10.79
CA LEU A 275 -7.51 -15.66 11.31
C LEU A 275 -6.86 -16.93 11.87
N ARG A 276 -5.70 -17.31 11.30
CA ARG A 276 -4.93 -18.51 11.66
C ARG A 276 -3.62 -18.19 12.36
N SER A 277 -2.97 -17.10 11.94
CA SER A 277 -1.71 -16.60 12.49
C SER A 277 -1.83 -15.14 12.88
N LEU A 278 -1.46 -14.82 14.11
CA LEU A 278 -1.44 -13.47 14.66
C LEU A 278 -0.05 -13.16 15.23
N THR A 279 0.63 -12.20 14.61
CA THR A 279 1.94 -11.72 15.06
C THR A 279 1.81 -10.28 15.51
N LEU A 280 2.06 -10.00 16.79
CA LEU A 280 1.97 -8.65 17.36
C LEU A 280 3.21 -8.35 18.17
N ALA A 281 3.78 -7.18 17.94
CA ALA A 281 4.85 -6.65 18.76
C ALA A 281 4.42 -5.28 19.33
N SER A 282 4.48 -5.14 20.65
CA SER A 282 3.89 -4.01 21.36
C SER A 282 4.66 -3.67 22.63
N SER A 283 4.84 -2.37 22.86
CA SER A 283 5.30 -1.86 24.15
C SER A 283 4.16 -1.49 25.11
N GLN A 284 2.91 -1.63 24.66
CA GLN A 284 1.69 -1.29 25.40
C GLN A 284 0.88 -2.50 25.83
N ASP A 285 -0.08 -2.28 26.72
CA ASP A 285 -1.12 -3.25 27.04
C ASP A 285 -2.03 -3.48 25.82
N ILE A 286 -2.00 -4.71 25.28
CA ILE A 286 -2.80 -5.12 24.13
C ILE A 286 -4.08 -5.86 24.54
N ALA A 287 -4.36 -6.05 25.84
CA ALA A 287 -5.60 -6.69 26.26
C ALA A 287 -6.87 -5.96 25.77
N PRO A 288 -6.95 -4.61 25.79
CA PRO A 288 -8.09 -3.89 25.24
C PRO A 288 -8.31 -4.12 23.75
N LEU A 289 -7.24 -4.41 23.00
CA LEU A 289 -7.30 -4.75 21.58
C LEU A 289 -7.90 -6.14 21.36
N LEU A 290 -7.54 -7.13 22.19
CA LEU A 290 -7.94 -8.52 21.99
C LEU A 290 -9.32 -8.84 22.58
N GLN A 291 -9.70 -8.22 23.69
CA GLN A 291 -10.95 -8.50 24.42
C GLN A 291 -12.23 -8.46 23.55
N PRO A 292 -12.39 -7.53 22.57
CA PRO A 292 -13.57 -7.49 21.73
C PRO A 292 -13.64 -8.62 20.70
N PHE A 293 -12.56 -9.37 20.47
CA PHE A 293 -12.48 -10.34 19.38
C PHE A 293 -12.50 -11.79 19.87
N LYS A 294 -13.08 -12.67 19.03
CA LYS A 294 -13.02 -14.12 19.16
C LYS A 294 -12.30 -14.71 17.97
N PHE A 295 -11.35 -15.60 18.23
CA PHE A 295 -10.47 -16.16 17.21
C PHE A 295 -10.58 -17.70 17.14
N PRO A 296 -11.68 -18.26 16.62
CA PRO A 296 -11.93 -19.71 16.67
C PRO A 296 -10.98 -20.55 15.78
N SER A 297 -10.32 -19.93 14.80
CA SER A 297 -9.40 -20.61 13.88
C SER A 297 -7.93 -20.24 14.11
N LEU A 298 -7.62 -19.52 15.19
CA LEU A 298 -6.28 -19.02 15.46
C LEU A 298 -5.44 -20.13 16.10
N HIS A 299 -4.43 -20.59 15.39
CA HIS A 299 -3.57 -21.70 15.82
C HIS A 299 -2.12 -21.27 16.04
N GLU A 300 -1.72 -20.12 15.50
CA GLU A 300 -0.37 -19.59 15.63
C GLU A 300 -0.40 -18.18 16.24
N VAL A 301 0.38 -17.98 17.29
CA VAL A 301 0.62 -16.67 17.89
C VAL A 301 2.11 -16.42 18.02
N ASP A 302 2.53 -15.21 17.68
CA ASP A 302 3.88 -14.70 17.88
C ASP A 302 3.77 -13.32 18.51
N PHE A 303 4.01 -13.24 19.82
CA PHE A 303 3.90 -12.00 20.57
C PHE A 303 5.24 -11.55 21.11
N ASN A 304 5.66 -10.35 20.74
CA ASN A 304 6.80 -9.67 21.34
C ASN A 304 6.30 -8.48 22.17
N LEU A 305 6.07 -8.72 23.46
CA LEU A 305 5.40 -7.80 24.38
C LEU A 305 6.37 -7.29 25.43
N SER A 306 6.78 -6.03 25.32
CA SER A 306 7.65 -5.41 26.32
C SER A 306 6.88 -4.76 27.47
N TYR A 307 5.55 -4.79 27.45
CA TYR A 307 4.68 -4.29 28.53
C TYR A 307 4.75 -5.21 29.77
N LYS A 308 4.77 -4.61 30.96
CA LYS A 308 4.83 -5.34 32.23
C LYS A 308 3.52 -6.11 32.46
N ASN A 309 3.60 -7.40 32.80
CA ASN A 309 2.44 -8.28 33.00
C ASN A 309 1.59 -8.49 31.73
N ALA A 310 2.19 -8.36 30.55
CA ALA A 310 1.50 -8.52 29.28
C ALA A 310 0.74 -9.85 29.14
N LEU A 311 1.32 -10.97 29.60
CA LEU A 311 0.64 -12.27 29.50
C LEU A 311 -0.61 -12.32 30.38
N GLU A 312 -0.50 -11.86 31.61
CA GLU A 312 -1.60 -11.85 32.58
C GLU A 312 -2.82 -11.05 32.06
N ALA A 313 -2.55 -9.99 31.29
CA ALA A 313 -3.58 -9.17 30.66
C ALA A 313 -4.32 -9.90 29.52
N ILE A 314 -3.64 -10.76 28.75
CA ILE A 314 -4.21 -11.42 27.56
C ILE A 314 -4.65 -12.87 27.79
N LYS A 315 -4.34 -13.46 28.95
CA LYS A 315 -4.53 -14.89 29.20
C LYS A 315 -5.98 -15.37 29.02
N GLU A 316 -6.95 -14.53 29.36
CA GLU A 316 -8.39 -14.83 29.23
C GLU A 316 -8.96 -14.44 27.84
N SER A 317 -8.21 -13.68 27.03
CA SER A 317 -8.65 -13.24 25.70
C SER A 317 -8.47 -14.30 24.62
N LEU A 318 -7.71 -15.36 24.89
CA LEU A 318 -7.31 -16.37 23.90
C LEU A 318 -7.64 -17.80 24.36
N LEU A 319 -8.00 -18.65 23.40
CA LEU A 319 -8.25 -20.08 23.63
C LEU A 319 -6.97 -20.90 23.48
N TRP A 320 -6.06 -20.80 24.45
CA TRP A 320 -4.70 -21.37 24.41
C TRP A 320 -4.61 -22.85 24.03
N ALA A 321 -5.61 -23.65 24.39
CA ALA A 321 -5.64 -25.09 24.08
C ALA A 321 -5.63 -25.42 22.58
N GLN A 322 -5.99 -24.46 21.71
CA GLN A 322 -6.09 -24.66 20.27
C GLN A 322 -4.79 -24.33 19.51
N PHE A 323 -3.77 -23.77 20.18
CA PHE A 323 -2.54 -23.35 19.51
C PHE A 323 -1.63 -24.54 19.16
N THR A 324 -1.01 -24.47 17.98
CA THR A 324 0.03 -25.38 17.48
C THR A 324 1.41 -24.74 17.57
N LYS A 325 1.47 -23.41 17.43
CA LYS A 325 2.68 -22.60 17.54
C LYS A 325 2.44 -21.41 18.46
N VAL A 326 3.30 -21.26 19.46
CA VAL A 326 3.27 -20.14 20.40
C VAL A 326 4.70 -19.64 20.53
N ASP A 327 4.99 -18.45 20.02
CA ASP A 327 6.22 -17.71 20.30
C ASP A 327 5.85 -16.51 21.19
N LEU A 328 6.41 -16.47 22.39
CA LEU A 328 6.21 -15.36 23.31
C LEU A 328 7.58 -14.80 23.68
N GLN A 329 7.77 -13.51 23.48
CA GLN A 329 8.98 -12.79 23.83
C GLN A 329 8.56 -11.56 24.63
N GLY A 330 9.24 -11.25 25.74
CA GLY A 330 8.80 -10.13 26.55
C GLY A 330 9.27 -10.12 28.00
N MET A 331 8.70 -9.17 28.75
CA MET A 331 8.84 -9.12 30.21
C MET A 331 7.86 -10.10 30.88
N MET A 332 8.19 -11.39 30.84
CA MET A 332 7.40 -12.46 31.48
C MET A 332 7.98 -12.82 32.85
N GLU A 333 7.14 -13.32 33.75
CA GLU A 333 7.59 -13.89 35.02
C GLU A 333 7.67 -15.42 34.92
N GLY A 334 8.43 -16.09 35.80
CA GLY A 334 8.62 -17.56 35.69
C GLY A 334 7.32 -18.38 35.80
N VAL A 335 6.29 -17.83 36.47
CA VAL A 335 4.97 -18.46 36.62
C VAL A 335 4.19 -18.47 35.29
N ASP A 336 4.38 -17.45 34.46
CA ASP A 336 3.72 -17.28 33.17
C ASP A 336 4.07 -18.42 32.21
N PHE A 337 5.33 -18.86 32.22
CA PHE A 337 5.82 -19.93 31.34
C PHE A 337 5.13 -21.26 31.60
N ILE A 338 5.09 -21.69 32.85
CA ILE A 338 4.50 -22.97 33.26
C ILE A 338 3.01 -22.97 32.89
N TRP A 339 2.32 -21.86 33.16
CA TRP A 339 0.92 -21.70 32.82
C TRP A 339 0.65 -21.84 31.31
N VAL A 340 1.44 -21.21 30.44
CA VAL A 340 1.30 -21.32 28.98
C VAL A 340 1.53 -22.76 28.53
N GLN A 341 2.58 -23.42 29.04
CA GLN A 341 2.89 -24.81 28.68
C GLN A 341 1.75 -25.76 29.06
N GLU A 342 1.23 -25.68 30.28
CA GLU A 342 0.13 -26.54 30.74
C GLU A 342 -1.13 -26.37 29.89
N ARG A 343 -1.50 -25.13 29.55
CA ARG A 343 -2.71 -24.84 28.77
C ARG A 343 -2.56 -25.17 27.29
N CYS A 344 -1.35 -25.09 26.75
CA CYS A 344 -1.05 -25.47 25.38
C CYS A 344 -0.71 -26.95 25.23
N GLN A 345 -0.84 -27.83 26.24
CA GLN A 345 -0.41 -29.24 26.16
C GLN A 345 -1.43 -30.35 26.56
N PRO A 346 -2.76 -30.24 26.36
CA PRO A 346 -3.57 -31.45 26.44
C PRO A 346 -3.40 -32.30 25.15
N GLY A 347 -2.38 -33.16 25.11
CA GLY A 347 -2.37 -34.39 24.29
C GLY A 347 -1.86 -34.37 22.84
N ALA A 348 -1.07 -33.39 22.38
CA ALA A 348 -0.61 -33.33 20.97
C ALA A 348 0.93 -33.48 20.83
N LEU A 349 1.35 -34.38 19.92
CA LEU A 349 2.75 -34.80 19.68
C LEU A 349 3.63 -33.77 18.92
N HIS A 350 3.07 -32.68 18.38
CA HIS A 350 3.80 -31.72 17.55
C HIS A 350 3.36 -30.28 17.85
N ARG A 351 3.90 -29.68 18.92
CA ARG A 351 3.68 -28.27 19.26
C ARG A 351 5.02 -27.55 19.39
N HIS A 352 5.13 -26.38 18.75
CA HIS A 352 6.29 -25.50 18.85
C HIS A 352 5.96 -24.38 19.84
N ILE A 353 6.31 -24.58 21.10
CA ILE A 353 6.13 -23.59 22.16
C ILE A 353 7.51 -23.04 22.50
N HIS A 354 7.70 -21.75 22.26
CA HIS A 354 8.93 -21.05 22.51
C HIS A 354 8.59 -19.79 23.30
N VAL A 355 9.22 -19.63 24.46
CA VAL A 355 8.97 -18.50 25.36
C VAL A 355 10.33 -17.99 25.82
N ARG A 356 10.63 -16.71 25.53
CA ARG A 356 11.88 -16.05 25.94
C ARG A 356 11.57 -14.91 26.90
N ASN A 357 12.20 -14.95 28.07
CA ASN A 357 12.20 -13.83 29.01
C ASN A 357 13.31 -12.84 28.64
N LEU A 358 12.97 -11.56 28.46
CA LEU A 358 13.95 -10.52 28.14
C LEU A 358 14.77 -10.06 29.37
N LYS A 359 14.36 -10.42 30.61
CA LYS A 359 15.12 -10.08 31.83
C LYS A 359 16.46 -10.78 31.95
N ASP A 360 16.68 -11.90 31.24
CA ASP A 360 17.89 -12.71 31.41
C ASP A 360 19.12 -12.16 30.63
N ASN A 361 18.95 -11.06 29.87
CA ASN A 361 20.00 -10.45 29.04
C ASN A 361 20.49 -9.07 29.54
N SER A 362 20.05 -8.62 30.72
CA SER A 362 20.50 -7.38 31.38
C SER A 362 21.17 -7.71 32.69
#